data_AF-A0AA43BZY1-F1
#
_entry.id   AF-A0AA43BZY1-F1
#
_cell.length_a   1.000
_cell.length_b   1.000
_cell.length_c   1.000
_cell.angle_alpha   90.00
_cell.angle_beta   90.00
_cell.angle_gamma   90.00
#
_symmetry.space_group_name_H-M   'P 1'
#
loop_
_entity.id
_entity.type
_entity.pdbx_description
1 polymer ?
#
loop_
_entity_poly.entity_id
_entity_poly.type
_entity_poly.pdbx_seq_one_letter_code
_entity_poly.pdbx_strand_id
1 'polypeptide(L)'
;MRSLIITVITLFLAVTVGCAGNPNSSLAMRCDNGLEVAYKELDFAKANGFDGTVEYSKAASLLAAAKIQSEFGKYPNCIDKVQRARAYIVKSRK
;
A
#
# COMPACT_ATOMS: atom_id res chain seq x y z
N MET A 1 -17.73 -10.23 38.53
CA MET A 1 -16.44 -9.89 37.90
C MET A 1 -16.20 -10.63 36.59
N ARG A 2 -16.30 -11.97 36.53
CA ARG A 2 -16.09 -12.75 35.28
C ARG A 2 -17.05 -12.38 34.13
N SER A 3 -18.35 -12.21 34.37
CA SER A 3 -19.29 -11.77 33.31
C SER A 3 -19.01 -10.37 32.79
N LEU A 4 -18.52 -9.46 33.64
CA LEU A 4 -18.26 -8.06 33.26
C LEU A 4 -17.03 -7.97 32.32
N ILE A 5 -16.03 -8.81 32.53
CA ILE A 5 -14.87 -8.95 31.66
C ILE A 5 -15.28 -9.51 30.29
N ILE A 6 -16.15 -10.50 30.26
CA ILE A 6 -16.63 -11.12 29.00
C ILE A 6 -17.40 -10.10 28.16
N THR A 7 -18.27 -9.28 28.78
CA THR A 7 -19.04 -8.25 28.07
C THR A 7 -18.15 -7.11 27.53
N VAL A 8 -17.09 -6.75 28.24
CA VAL A 8 -16.14 -5.71 27.79
C VAL A 8 -15.31 -6.19 26.60
N ILE A 9 -14.91 -7.47 26.58
CA ILE A 9 -14.15 -8.07 25.48
C ILE A 9 -15.00 -8.15 24.20
N THR A 10 -16.27 -8.56 24.29
CA THR A 10 -17.17 -8.59 23.13
C THR A 10 -17.48 -7.20 22.58
N LEU A 11 -17.56 -6.17 23.43
CA LEU A 11 -17.77 -4.78 22.98
C LEU A 11 -16.57 -4.23 22.21
N PHE A 12 -15.34 -4.58 22.62
CA PHE A 12 -14.11 -4.15 21.93
C PHE A 12 -13.94 -4.77 20.54
N LEU A 13 -14.42 -6.00 20.34
CA LEU A 13 -14.35 -6.70 19.06
C LEU A 13 -15.35 -6.17 18.01
N ALA A 14 -16.42 -5.49 18.43
CA ALA A 14 -17.45 -4.99 17.53
C ALA A 14 -17.06 -3.70 16.77
N VAL A 15 -15.98 -3.03 17.15
CA VAL A 15 -15.60 -1.70 16.61
C VAL A 15 -14.67 -1.80 15.39
N THR A 16 -14.31 -3.00 14.92
CA THR A 16 -13.32 -3.20 13.86
C THR A 16 -13.90 -3.34 12.45
N VAL A 17 -15.17 -2.96 12.20
CA VAL A 17 -15.71 -2.90 10.83
C VAL A 17 -15.01 -1.78 10.04
N GLY A 18 -13.89 -2.14 9.41
CA GLY A 18 -13.14 -1.26 8.53
C GLY A 18 -13.98 -0.83 7.32
N CYS A 19 -13.87 0.44 6.94
CA CYS A 19 -14.37 0.93 5.65
C CYS A 19 -13.54 0.32 4.51
N ALA A 20 -13.91 -0.87 4.04
CA ALA A 20 -13.37 -1.41 2.81
C ALA A 20 -13.94 -0.61 1.62
N GLY A 21 -13.07 -0.14 0.73
CA GLY A 21 -13.48 0.48 -0.54
C GLY A 21 -14.16 -0.52 -1.47
N ASN A 22 -14.82 -0.06 -2.53
CA ASN A 22 -15.36 -0.95 -3.57
C ASN A 22 -14.19 -1.55 -4.39
N PRO A 23 -13.85 -2.84 -4.19
CA PRO A 23 -12.68 -3.46 -4.82
C PRO A 23 -12.88 -3.67 -6.33
N ASN A 24 -14.12 -3.62 -6.82
CA ASN A 24 -14.45 -3.88 -8.23
C ASN A 24 -14.53 -2.60 -9.07
N SER A 25 -14.10 -1.45 -8.53
CA SER A 25 -14.08 -0.20 -9.29
C SER A 25 -12.94 -0.18 -10.32
N SER A 26 -13.12 0.55 -11.41
CA SER A 26 -12.05 0.74 -12.42
C SER A 26 -10.78 1.36 -11.83
N LEU A 27 -10.94 2.22 -10.81
CA LEU A 27 -9.81 2.81 -10.09
C LEU A 27 -9.10 1.80 -9.18
N ALA A 28 -9.83 0.88 -8.54
CA ALA A 28 -9.24 -0.21 -7.77
C ALA A 28 -8.35 -1.08 -8.66
N MET A 29 -8.88 -1.52 -9.80
CA MET A 29 -8.13 -2.33 -10.77
C MET A 29 -6.87 -1.62 -11.29
N ARG A 30 -6.95 -0.30 -11.55
CA ARG A 30 -5.79 0.51 -11.97
C ARG A 30 -4.75 0.63 -10.86
N CYS A 31 -5.17 0.83 -9.61
CA CYS A 31 -4.28 0.86 -8.45
C CYS A 31 -3.59 -0.48 -8.27
N ASP A 32 -4.32 -1.60 -8.31
CA ASP A 32 -3.78 -2.94 -8.09
C ASP A 32 -2.80 -3.36 -9.19
N ASN A 33 -3.15 -3.14 -10.46
CA ASN A 33 -2.24 -3.38 -11.59
C ASN A 33 -0.98 -2.50 -11.46
N GLY A 34 -1.15 -1.24 -11.10
CA GLY A 34 -0.05 -0.31 -10.90
C GLY A 34 0.88 -0.73 -9.76
N LEU A 35 0.33 -1.20 -8.63
CA LEU A 35 1.10 -1.75 -7.50
C LEU A 35 1.90 -2.98 -7.95
N GLU A 36 1.26 -3.93 -8.63
CA GLU A 36 1.92 -5.15 -9.11
C GLU A 36 3.12 -4.84 -10.01
N VAL A 37 2.92 -3.95 -11.00
CA VAL A 37 3.99 -3.53 -11.91
C VAL A 37 5.10 -2.80 -11.15
N ALA A 38 4.75 -1.87 -10.26
CA ALA A 38 5.75 -1.08 -9.55
C ALA A 38 6.57 -1.91 -8.55
N TYR A 39 5.98 -2.92 -7.91
CA TYR A 39 6.74 -3.85 -7.06
C TYR A 39 7.70 -4.70 -7.89
N LYS A 40 7.29 -5.20 -9.06
CA LYS A 40 8.20 -5.89 -9.99
C LYS A 40 9.38 -5.00 -10.42
N GLU A 41 9.12 -3.73 -10.71
CA GLU A 41 10.17 -2.76 -11.04
C GLU A 41 11.10 -2.48 -9.85
N LEU A 42 10.55 -2.41 -8.63
CA LEU A 42 11.32 -2.21 -7.40
C LEU A 42 12.21 -3.43 -7.12
N ASP A 43 11.67 -4.64 -7.25
CA ASP A 43 12.40 -5.89 -7.07
C ASP A 43 13.51 -6.05 -8.11
N PHE A 44 13.25 -5.66 -9.36
CA PHE A 44 14.29 -5.58 -10.39
C PHE A 44 15.39 -4.60 -9.96
N ALA A 45 15.05 -3.42 -9.45
CA ALA A 45 16.05 -2.46 -8.99
C ALA A 45 16.87 -3.02 -7.80
N LYS A 46 16.22 -3.70 -6.86
CA LYS A 46 16.88 -4.38 -5.75
C LYS A 46 17.85 -5.47 -6.23
N ALA A 47 17.43 -6.31 -7.16
CA ALA A 47 18.25 -7.38 -7.71
C ALA A 47 19.52 -6.86 -8.42
N ASN A 48 19.50 -5.62 -8.89
CA ASN A 48 20.65 -4.94 -9.50
C ASN A 48 21.47 -4.10 -8.49
N GLY A 49 21.19 -4.20 -7.18
CA GLY A 49 21.96 -3.54 -6.12
C GLY A 49 21.63 -2.06 -5.88
N PHE A 50 20.48 -1.57 -6.35
CA PHE A 50 20.08 -0.17 -6.17
C PHE A 50 19.36 0.11 -4.84
N ASP A 51 19.21 -0.89 -3.97
CA ASP A 51 18.45 -0.82 -2.72
C ASP A 51 19.11 0.05 -1.63
N GLY A 52 20.42 0.30 -1.75
CA GLY A 52 21.14 1.26 -0.91
C GLY A 52 20.88 2.74 -1.22
N THR A 53 20.14 3.06 -2.29
CA THR A 53 19.91 4.46 -2.70
C THR A 53 18.75 5.10 -1.95
N VAL A 54 18.84 6.43 -1.75
CA VAL A 54 17.76 7.24 -1.18
C VAL A 54 16.50 7.16 -2.05
N GLU A 55 16.66 7.16 -3.37
CA GLU A 55 15.54 7.14 -4.31
C GLU A 55 14.82 5.78 -4.28
N TYR A 56 15.54 4.66 -4.13
CA TYR A 56 14.92 3.36 -3.89
C TYR A 56 14.09 3.36 -2.59
N SER A 57 14.66 3.88 -1.50
CA SER A 57 13.97 3.94 -0.21
C SER A 57 12.69 4.79 -0.27
N LYS A 58 12.72 5.92 -1.01
CA LYS A 58 11.53 6.74 -1.28
C LYS A 58 10.49 5.98 -2.10
N ALA A 59 10.91 5.26 -3.13
CA ALA A 59 10.00 4.43 -3.92
C ALA A 59 9.30 3.36 -3.07
N ALA A 60 10.07 2.60 -2.28
CA ALA A 60 9.53 1.58 -1.39
C ALA A 60 8.53 2.16 -0.39
N SER A 61 8.85 3.31 0.21
CA SER A 61 7.96 4.01 1.15
C SER A 61 6.65 4.47 0.49
N LEU A 62 6.72 4.97 -0.75
CA LEU A 62 5.54 5.37 -1.51
C LEU A 62 4.66 4.16 -1.88
N LEU A 63 5.24 3.03 -2.27
CA LEU A 63 4.48 1.81 -2.56
C LEU A 63 3.80 1.25 -1.31
N ALA A 64 4.48 1.25 -0.16
CA ALA A 64 3.87 0.86 1.10
C ALA A 64 2.65 1.74 1.45
N ALA A 65 2.80 3.06 1.33
CA ALA A 65 1.70 4.00 1.54
C ALA A 65 0.56 3.84 0.51
N ALA A 66 0.89 3.55 -0.75
CA ALA A 66 -0.08 3.29 -1.81
C ALA A 66 -0.90 2.02 -1.53
N LYS A 67 -0.23 0.94 -1.06
CA LYS A 67 -0.89 -0.31 -0.69
C LYS A 67 -1.90 -0.09 0.43
N ILE A 68 -1.50 0.62 1.49
CA ILE A 68 -2.41 1.02 2.57
C ILE A 68 -3.61 1.78 2.00
N GLN A 69 -3.38 2.74 1.11
CA GLN A 69 -4.47 3.50 0.48
C GLN A 69 -5.39 2.63 -0.39
N SER A 70 -4.90 1.57 -1.03
CA SER A 70 -5.75 0.60 -1.74
C SER A 70 -6.72 -0.11 -0.78
N GLU A 71 -6.21 -0.58 0.37
CA GLU A 71 -7.02 -1.29 1.38
C GLU A 71 -8.14 -0.39 1.95
N PHE A 72 -7.89 0.92 2.07
CA PHE A 72 -8.88 1.90 2.51
C PHE A 72 -9.73 2.50 1.38
N GLY A 73 -9.66 1.96 0.17
CA GLY A 73 -10.44 2.43 -0.98
C GLY A 73 -10.05 3.81 -1.51
N LYS A 74 -8.89 4.33 -1.14
CA LYS A 74 -8.37 5.64 -1.58
C LYS A 74 -7.61 5.51 -2.92
N TYR A 75 -8.26 4.88 -3.90
CA TYR A 75 -7.64 4.49 -5.17
C TYR A 75 -6.99 5.63 -5.97
N PRO A 76 -7.57 6.85 -6.08
CA PRO A 76 -6.88 7.96 -6.74
C PRO A 76 -5.52 8.30 -6.12
N ASN A 77 -5.42 8.27 -4.79
CA ASN A 77 -4.17 8.55 -4.08
C ASN A 77 -3.19 7.38 -4.22
N CYS A 78 -3.68 6.13 -4.20
CA CYS A 78 -2.85 4.97 -4.53
C CYS A 78 -2.20 5.16 -5.91
N ILE A 79 -2.98 5.50 -6.93
CA ILE A 79 -2.49 5.68 -8.31
C ILE A 79 -1.43 6.78 -8.37
N ASP A 80 -1.64 7.94 -7.72
CA ASP A 80 -0.62 9.00 -7.63
C ASP A 80 0.69 8.50 -7.00
N LYS A 81 0.58 7.81 -5.86
CA LYS A 81 1.76 7.30 -5.16
C LYS A 81 2.50 6.23 -5.95
N VAL A 82 1.78 5.34 -6.63
CA VAL A 82 2.37 4.36 -7.56
C VAL A 82 3.14 5.07 -8.66
N GLN A 83 2.55 6.06 -9.32
CA GLN A 83 3.22 6.82 -10.38
C GLN A 83 4.51 7.48 -9.89
N ARG A 84 4.46 8.11 -8.71
CA ARG A 84 5.63 8.74 -8.07
C ARG A 84 6.69 7.71 -7.68
N ALA A 85 6.28 6.57 -7.12
CA ALA A 85 7.20 5.49 -6.78
C ALA A 85 7.97 5.00 -8.00
N ARG A 86 7.28 4.75 -9.12
CA ARG A 86 7.92 4.35 -10.38
C ARG A 86 8.93 5.39 -10.89
N ALA A 87 8.62 6.68 -10.77
CA ALA A 87 9.58 7.74 -11.09
C ALA A 87 10.83 7.68 -10.21
N TYR A 88 10.69 7.36 -8.92
CA TYR A 88 11.82 7.17 -8.01
C TYR A 88 12.61 5.88 -8.30
N ILE A 89 11.97 4.79 -8.71
CA ILE A 89 12.64 3.55 -9.17
C ILE A 89 13.49 3.83 -10.41
N VAL A 90 12.99 4.65 -11.33
CA VAL A 90 13.81 5.06 -12.50
C VAL A 90 15.02 5.87 -12.07
N LYS A 91 14.86 6.77 -11.08
CA LYS A 91 15.95 7.61 -10.56
C LYS A 91 16.98 6.82 -9.76
N SER A 92 16.60 5.76 -9.06
CA SER A 92 17.55 4.94 -8.28
C SER A 92 18.58 4.20 -9.14
N ARG A 93 18.33 4.09 -10.46
CA ARG A 93 19.21 3.44 -11.44
C ARG A 93 20.12 4.43 -12.19
N LYS A 94 20.05 5.72 -11.86
CA LYS A 94 20.90 6.77 -12.42
C LYS A 94 22.04 7.06 -11.45
#